data_AF-A0A453KW97-F1
#
_entry.id   AF-A0A453KW97-F1
#
_cell.length_a   1.000
_cell.length_b   1.000
_cell.length_c   1.000
_cell.angle_alpha   90.00
_cell.angle_beta   90.00
_cell.angle_gamma   90.00
#
_symmetry.space_group_name_H-M   'P 1'
#
loop_
_entity.id
_entity.type
_entity.pdbx_description
1 polymer ?
#
loop_
_entity_poly.entity_id
_entity_poly.type
_entity_poly.pdbx_seq_one_letter_code
_entity_poly.pdbx_strand_id
1 'polypeptide(L)'
;MEIACRVILLLLLPLNFVVAQNASRAAQELHVGVILDLETMVGKIARTSISLAMEDFYAVHHNYSTKLVLHIRDSMRDDVRAASQGTCSELLS
;
A
#
# COMPACT_ATOMS: atom_id res chain seq x y z
N MET A 1 9.39 -49.93 -17.89
CA MET A 1 9.89 -48.54 -17.71
C MET A 1 8.79 -47.57 -17.24
N GLU A 2 7.53 -47.79 -17.59
CA GLU A 2 6.43 -46.88 -17.26
C GLU A 2 6.10 -46.82 -15.76
N ILE A 3 6.22 -47.94 -15.05
CA ILE A 3 5.94 -48.02 -13.59
C ILE A 3 6.92 -47.13 -12.80
N ALA A 4 8.21 -47.13 -13.17
CA ALA A 4 9.22 -46.30 -12.51
C ALA A 4 8.93 -44.81 -12.70
N CYS A 5 8.57 -44.37 -13.91
CA CYS A 5 8.21 -42.98 -14.18
C CYS A 5 6.97 -42.53 -13.41
N ARG A 6 5.94 -43.40 -13.29
CA ARG A 6 4.72 -43.07 -12.52
C ARG A 6 4.98 -42.96 -11.03
N VAL A 7 5.84 -43.82 -10.48
CA VAL A 7 6.25 -43.74 -9.06
C VAL A 7 7.06 -42.48 -8.79
N ILE A 8 7.99 -42.13 -9.69
CA ILE A 8 8.77 -40.88 -9.59
C ILE A 8 7.85 -39.66 -9.65
N LEU A 9 6.88 -39.63 -10.57
CA LEU A 9 5.91 -38.55 -10.67
C LEU A 9 5.04 -38.43 -9.40
N LEU A 10 4.56 -39.55 -8.86
CA LEU A 10 3.79 -39.61 -7.61
C LEU A 10 4.58 -39.15 -6.38
N LEU A 11 5.89 -39.40 -6.33
CA LEU A 11 6.76 -38.95 -5.24
C LEU A 11 7.16 -37.47 -5.34
N LEU A 12 7.23 -36.91 -6.55
CA LEU A 12 7.56 -35.49 -6.78
C LEU A 12 6.34 -34.56 -6.68
N LEU A 13 5.13 -35.09 -6.90
CA LEU A 13 3.85 -34.36 -6.74
C LEU A 13 3.68 -33.70 -5.35
N PRO A 14 3.92 -34.39 -4.21
CA PRO A 14 3.79 -33.77 -2.89
C PRO A 14 4.90 -32.76 -2.55
N LEU A 15 6.09 -32.82 -3.16
CA LEU A 15 7.15 -31.81 -2.95
C LEU A 15 6.78 -30.46 -3.57
N ASN A 16 6.07 -30.46 -4.70
CA ASN A 16 5.53 -29.24 -5.31
C ASN A 16 4.27 -28.73 -4.59
N PHE A 17 3.66 -29.57 -3.75
CA PHE A 17 2.51 -29.25 -2.92
C PHE A 17 2.90 -28.74 -1.52
N VAL A 18 4.18 -28.42 -1.29
CA VAL A 18 4.52 -27.37 -0.31
C VAL A 18 3.97 -26.06 -0.89
N VAL A 19 2.70 -25.87 -0.60
CA VAL A 19 1.99 -24.61 -0.58
C VAL A 19 2.98 -23.52 -0.21
N ALA A 20 3.29 -22.66 -1.20
CA ALA A 20 3.63 -21.29 -0.91
C ALA A 20 2.53 -20.83 0.04
N GLN A 21 2.89 -20.64 1.31
CA GLN A 21 1.94 -20.20 2.31
C GLN A 21 1.47 -18.84 1.82
N ASN A 22 0.31 -18.83 1.16
CA ASN A 22 -0.54 -17.67 1.06
C ASN A 22 -1.07 -17.47 2.48
N ALA A 23 -0.16 -17.10 3.39
CA ALA A 23 -0.53 -16.18 4.44
C ALA A 23 -1.19 -15.06 3.64
N SER A 24 -2.52 -15.02 3.71
CA SER A 24 -3.26 -13.81 3.50
C SER A 24 -2.66 -12.83 4.50
N ARG A 25 -1.52 -12.25 4.15
CA ARG A 25 -1.07 -10.98 4.69
C ARG A 25 -2.11 -10.05 4.14
N ALA A 26 -3.24 -9.95 4.86
CA ALA A 26 -4.22 -8.93 4.62
C ALA A 26 -3.41 -7.67 4.37
N ALA A 27 -3.57 -7.08 3.19
CA ALA A 27 -2.73 -5.96 2.79
C ALA A 27 -2.86 -4.91 3.88
N GLN A 28 -1.76 -4.65 4.60
CA GLN A 28 -1.84 -3.83 5.79
C GLN A 28 -2.00 -2.40 5.32
N GLU A 29 -3.18 -1.83 5.51
CA GLU A 29 -3.44 -0.44 5.17
C GLU A 29 -2.73 0.44 6.21
N LEU A 30 -1.81 1.27 5.73
CA LEU A 30 -1.14 2.27 6.52
C LEU A 30 -1.77 3.62 6.19
N HIS A 31 -2.58 4.13 7.10
CA HIS A 31 -3.22 5.43 6.95
C HIS A 31 -2.25 6.55 7.29
N VAL A 32 -2.15 7.54 6.41
CA VAL A 32 -1.29 8.71 6.58
C VAL A 32 -2.10 9.98 6.34
N GLY A 33 -2.13 10.85 7.34
CA GLY A 33 -2.70 12.20 7.21
C GLY A 33 -1.71 13.13 6.50
N VAL A 34 -2.20 13.90 5.52
CA VAL A 34 -1.41 14.91 4.81
C VAL A 34 -2.20 16.21 4.77
N ILE A 35 -1.63 17.29 5.29
CA ILE A 35 -2.27 18.60 5.31
C ILE A 35 -1.48 19.52 4.38
N LEU A 36 -2.15 20.04 3.35
CA LEU A 36 -1.56 20.90 2.32
C LEU A 36 -2.45 22.12 2.11
N ASP A 37 -1.86 23.24 1.69
CA ASP A 37 -2.62 24.37 1.15
C ASP A 37 -2.93 24.11 -0.33
N LEU A 38 -4.13 23.60 -0.62
CA LEU A 38 -4.53 23.25 -1.99
C LEU A 38 -4.95 24.47 -2.82
N GLU A 39 -5.00 25.66 -2.23
CA GLU A 39 -5.23 26.92 -2.95
C GLU A 39 -3.93 27.43 -3.59
N THR A 40 -2.77 27.07 -3.04
CA THR A 40 -1.46 27.43 -3.59
C THR A 40 -0.97 26.50 -4.69
N MET A 41 -0.13 27.02 -5.59
CA MET A 41 0.57 26.21 -6.60
C MET A 41 1.44 25.12 -5.93
N VAL A 42 2.11 25.46 -4.83
CA VAL A 42 3.00 24.55 -4.11
C VAL A 42 2.21 23.35 -3.55
N GLY A 43 1.07 23.56 -2.90
CA GLY A 43 0.29 22.44 -2.36
C GLY A 43 -0.34 21.57 -3.46
N LYS A 44 -0.73 22.15 -4.60
CA LYS A 44 -1.16 21.37 -5.77
C LYS A 44 -0.03 20.51 -6.35
N ILE A 45 1.16 21.09 -6.50
CA ILE A 45 2.36 20.35 -6.96
C ILE A 45 2.70 19.23 -5.97
N ALA A 46 2.69 19.52 -4.67
CA ALA A 46 2.95 18.54 -3.63
C ALA A 46 1.97 17.36 -3.69
N ARG A 47 0.66 17.63 -3.81
CA ARG A 47 -0.37 16.59 -3.96
C ARG A 47 -0.12 15.70 -5.17
N THR A 48 0.17 16.28 -6.33
CA THR A 48 0.48 15.51 -7.54
C THR A 48 1.77 14.71 -7.39
N SER A 49 2.82 15.33 -6.85
CA SER A 49 4.12 14.68 -6.65
C SER A 49 4.02 13.48 -5.71
N ILE A 50 3.19 13.57 -4.66
CA ILE A 50 2.95 12.45 -3.74
C ILE A 50 2.22 11.31 -4.45
N SER A 51 1.19 11.60 -5.25
CA SER A 51 0.46 10.59 -6.04
C SER A 51 1.40 9.86 -6.99
N LEU A 52 2.20 10.60 -7.75
CA LEU A 52 3.16 10.03 -8.69
C LEU A 52 4.21 9.17 -7.98
N ALA A 53 4.76 9.64 -6.86
CA ALA A 53 5.71 8.84 -6.09
C ALA A 53 5.13 7.52 -5.58
N MET A 54 3.85 7.51 -5.19
CA MET A 54 3.16 6.28 -4.80
C MET A 54 2.94 5.34 -5.98
N GLU A 55 2.49 5.88 -7.12
CA GLU A 55 2.31 5.11 -8.35
C GLU A 55 3.64 4.49 -8.81
N ASP A 56 4.71 5.28 -8.85
CA ASP A 56 6.07 4.83 -9.19
C ASP A 56 6.56 3.74 -8.22
N PHE A 57 6.34 3.93 -6.91
CA PHE A 57 6.74 2.95 -5.91
C PHE A 57 6.03 1.61 -6.11
N TYR A 58 4.71 1.62 -6.25
CA TYR A 58 3.93 0.39 -6.41
C TYR A 58 4.05 -0.24 -7.80
N ALA A 59 4.41 0.54 -8.83
CA ALA A 59 4.75 0.03 -10.15
C ALA A 59 6.06 -0.77 -10.17
N VAL A 60 7.00 -0.51 -9.26
CA VAL A 60 8.22 -1.31 -9.12
C VAL A 60 8.01 -2.44 -8.09
N HIS A 61 7.18 -2.22 -7.07
CA HIS A 61 7.00 -3.10 -5.90
C HIS A 61 5.60 -3.72 -5.84
N HIS A 62 5.20 -4.42 -6.91
CA HIS A 62 3.87 -5.03 -7.06
C HIS A 62 3.44 -5.92 -5.89
N ASN A 63 4.39 -6.66 -5.30
CA ASN A 63 4.16 -7.60 -4.19
C ASN A 63 4.37 -6.96 -2.81
N TYR A 64 4.44 -5.64 -2.72
CA TYR A 64 4.53 -4.96 -1.43
C TYR A 64 3.20 -5.06 -0.68
N SER A 65 3.26 -5.67 0.50
CA SER A 65 2.08 -6.05 1.28
C SER A 65 1.39 -4.85 1.94
N THR A 66 2.10 -3.75 2.19
CA THR A 66 1.55 -2.57 2.87
C THR A 66 0.98 -1.60 1.84
N LYS A 67 -0.28 -1.20 2.00
CA LYS A 67 -0.94 -0.23 1.13
C LYS A 67 -1.10 1.09 1.86
N LEU A 68 -0.50 2.15 1.32
CA LEU A 68 -0.60 3.47 1.91
C LEU A 68 -1.96 4.08 1.54
N VAL A 69 -2.69 4.57 2.53
CA VAL A 69 -3.97 5.27 2.34
C VAL A 69 -3.77 6.71 2.78
N LEU A 70 -3.75 7.63 1.82
CA LEU A 70 -3.53 9.05 2.10
C LEU A 70 -4.84 9.77 2.40
N HIS A 71 -4.90 10.41 3.55
CA HIS A 71 -5.97 11.32 3.95
C HIS A 71 -5.51 12.76 3.76
N ILE A 72 -5.73 13.28 2.56
CA ILE A 72 -5.37 14.67 2.23
C ILE A 72 -6.44 15.62 2.78
N ARG A 73 -6.01 16.68 3.47
CA ARG A 73 -6.84 17.76 4.00
C ARG A 73 -6.29 19.11 3.55
N ASP A 74 -7.20 20.00 3.18
CA ASP A 74 -6.86 21.36 2.76
C ASP A 74 -6.76 22.29 3.97
N SER A 75 -5.65 23.02 4.10
CA SER A 75 -5.51 24.07 5.12
C SER A 75 -6.21 25.38 4.72
N MET A 76 -6.50 25.60 3.43
CA MET A 76 -7.11 26.82 2.91
C MET A 76 -6.39 28.09 3.42
N ARG A 77 -5.06 28.06 3.40
CA ARG A 77 -4.16 29.13 3.85
C ARG A 77 -4.36 29.59 5.30
N ASP A 78 -4.95 28.74 6.13
CA ASP A 78 -5.24 29.02 7.54
C ASP A 78 -4.45 28.05 8.45
N ASP A 79 -3.54 28.62 9.25
CA ASP A 79 -2.67 27.88 10.16
C ASP A 79 -3.44 27.24 11.32
N VAL A 80 -4.52 27.87 11.80
CA VAL A 80 -5.38 27.32 12.86
C VAL A 80 -6.15 26.14 12.31
N ARG A 81 -6.68 26.27 11.09
CA ARG A 81 -7.32 25.15 10.39
C ARG A 81 -6.32 24.01 10.17
N ALA A 82 -5.11 24.29 9.68
CA ALA A 82 -4.07 23.28 9.50
C ALA A 82 -3.76 22.54 10.82
N ALA A 83 -3.55 23.27 11.92
CA ALA A 83 -3.31 22.68 13.23
C ALA A 83 -4.48 21.80 13.70
N SER A 84 -5.71 22.27 13.53
CA SER A 84 -6.92 21.53 13.94
C SER A 84 -7.09 20.19 13.19
N GLN A 85 -6.68 20.14 11.92
CA GLN A 85 -6.72 18.93 11.10
C GLN A 85 -5.68 17.89 11.55
N GLY A 86 -4.59 18.31 12.18
CA GLY A 86 -3.55 17.42 12.72
C GLY A 86 -3.88 16.84 14.08
N THR A 87 -4.76 17.50 14.85
CA THR A 87 -5.14 17.07 16.21
C THR A 87 -6.26 16.02 16.25
N CYS A 88 -6.96 15.78 15.14
CA CYS A 88 -8.02 14.78 15.09
C CYS A 88 -7.46 13.37 14.82
N SER A 89 -7.10 12.65 15.89
CA SER A 89 -6.72 11.25 15.84
C SER A 89 -7.93 10.28 15.75
N GLU A 90 -9.14 10.77 15.48
CA GLU A 90 -10.38 9.94 15.50
C GLU A 90 -10.84 9.42 14.12
N LEU A 91 -9.99 9.45 13.08
CA LEU A 91 -10.32 8.84 11.78
C LEU A 91 -9.40 7.68 11.37
N LEU A 92 -8.85 6.99 12.37
CA LEU A 92 -8.33 5.62 12.22
C LEU A 92 -9.24 4.68 13.02
N SER A 93 -10.39 4.35 12.44
CA SER A 93 -11.24 3.21 12.82
C SER A 93 -11.80 2.58 11.56
#